data_AF-A0A2S4VP98-F1
#
_entry.id   AF-A0A2S4VP98-F1
#
_cell.length_a   1.000
_cell.length_b   1.000
_cell.length_c   1.000
_cell.angle_alpha   90.00
_cell.angle_beta   90.00
_cell.angle_gamma   90.00
#
_symmetry.space_group_name_H-M   'P 1'
#
loop_
_entity.id
_entity.type
_entity.pdbx_description
1 polymer ?
#
loop_
_entity_poly.entity_id
_entity_poly.type
_entity_poly.pdbx_seq_one_letter_code
_entity_poly.pdbx_strand_id
1 'polypeptide(L)'
;MYFLHDQEGEGLVRILDEDKYLVTLLVICRLHVKLIKSIHYFHTKIIEHLKTGKKEPAHNEDDLLNWLSSVIIKPKPGNFPLIGPMKINGKLAPWEDVTNKAFNSLKPIHLQLIKFFSEGDTRDNLEETSAFVVTTWYQEFHPIDFARYLNENCMYTS
;
A
#
# COMPACT_ATOMS: atom_id res chain seq x y z
N MET A 1 13.88 3.95 7.25
CA MET A 1 14.70 4.61 8.27
C MET A 1 13.81 5.34 9.26
N TYR A 2 14.25 5.39 10.52
CA TYR A 2 13.54 6.01 11.63
C TYR A 2 14.37 7.16 12.21
N PHE A 3 13.72 8.25 12.56
CA PHE A 3 14.34 9.41 13.20
C PHE A 3 13.56 9.78 14.47
N LEU A 4 14.28 10.07 15.56
CA LEU A 4 13.68 10.65 16.75
C LEU A 4 13.28 12.10 16.48
N HIS A 5 12.11 12.51 16.97
CA HIS A 5 11.75 13.93 17.01
C HIS A 5 12.18 14.54 18.35
N ASP A 6 12.42 15.85 18.41
CA ASP A 6 12.87 16.54 19.62
C ASP A 6 11.81 16.56 20.74
N GLN A 7 10.55 16.23 20.41
CA GLN A 7 9.48 16.05 21.38
C GLN A 7 9.47 14.59 21.89
N GLU A 8 9.56 14.41 23.20
CA GLU A 8 9.47 13.08 23.82
C GLU A 8 8.20 12.35 23.39
N GLY A 9 8.37 11.11 22.91
CA GLY A 9 7.24 10.25 22.53
C GLY A 9 6.80 10.34 21.07
N GLU A 10 7.48 11.12 20.22
CA GLU A 10 7.23 11.15 18.77
C GLU A 10 8.46 10.77 17.94
N GLY A 11 8.23 9.96 16.90
CA GLY A 11 9.25 9.58 15.93
C GLY A 11 8.75 9.72 14.50
N LEU A 12 9.66 9.69 13.54
CA LEU A 12 9.38 9.91 12.13
C LEU A 12 9.85 8.74 11.30
N VAL A 13 8.92 8.11 10.57
CA VAL A 13 9.22 7.04 9.61
C VAL A 13 9.42 7.64 8.22
N ARG A 14 10.47 7.15 7.55
CA ARG A 14 10.85 7.51 6.19
C ARG A 14 11.35 6.28 5.42
N ILE A 15 11.22 6.32 4.10
CA ILE A 15 11.71 5.27 3.20
C ILE A 15 13.13 5.62 2.74
N LEU A 16 13.97 4.60 2.60
CA LEU A 16 15.29 4.70 1.99
C LEU A 16 15.27 4.03 0.63
N ASP A 17 16.11 4.48 -0.30
CA ASP A 17 16.36 3.75 -1.53
C ASP A 17 17.31 2.56 -1.29
N GLU A 18 17.60 1.82 -2.37
CA GLU A 18 18.48 0.64 -2.33
C GLU A 18 19.90 0.98 -1.86
N ASP A 19 20.37 2.19 -2.16
CA ASP A 19 21.67 2.74 -1.75
C ASP A 19 21.64 3.30 -0.31
N LYS A 20 20.52 3.15 0.39
CA LYS A 20 20.26 3.60 1.77
C LYS A 20 20.22 5.12 1.94
N TYR A 21 20.02 5.87 0.86
CA TYR A 21 19.75 7.29 0.92
C TYR A 21 18.27 7.57 1.17
N LEU A 22 17.99 8.72 1.77
CA LEU A 22 16.62 9.13 2.07
C LEU A 22 15.87 9.42 0.77
N VAL A 23 14.77 8.70 0.53
CA VAL A 23 13.88 9.03 -0.60
C VAL A 23 13.15 10.33 -0.26
N THR A 24 13.36 11.36 -1.09
CA THR A 24 12.76 12.66 -0.86
C THR A 24 11.24 12.61 -1.00
N LEU A 25 10.52 13.46 -0.26
CA LEU A 25 9.06 13.56 -0.39
C LEU A 25 8.62 13.91 -1.81
N LEU A 26 9.42 14.67 -2.56
CA LEU A 26 9.16 14.97 -3.97
C LEU A 26 9.16 13.70 -4.82
N VAL A 27 10.14 12.82 -4.62
CA VAL A 27 10.22 11.53 -5.33
C VAL A 27 9.05 10.63 -4.93
N ILE A 28 8.73 10.55 -3.64
CA ILE A 28 7.55 9.80 -3.15
C ILE A 28 6.26 10.30 -3.82
N CYS A 29 6.01 11.61 -3.82
CA CYS A 29 4.81 12.18 -4.44
C CYS A 29 4.73 11.84 -5.93
N ARG A 30 5.86 11.93 -6.65
CA ARG A 30 5.94 11.57 -8.08
C ARG A 30 5.61 10.09 -8.31
N LEU A 31 6.20 9.20 -7.51
CA LEU A 31 5.96 7.75 -7.59
C LEU A 31 4.50 7.42 -7.23
N HIS A 32 3.95 8.09 -6.21
CA HIS A 32 2.56 7.92 -5.79
C HIS A 32 1.56 8.29 -6.89
N VAL A 33 1.79 9.39 -7.61
CA VAL A 33 0.94 9.79 -8.76
C VAL A 33 1.00 8.74 -9.87
N LYS A 34 2.17 8.17 -10.16
CA LYS A 34 2.31 7.09 -11.16
C LYS A 34 1.56 5.83 -10.71
N LEU A 35 1.71 5.47 -9.43
CA LEU A 35 1.02 4.34 -8.83
C LEU A 35 -0.50 4.49 -8.91
N ILE A 36 -1.07 5.66 -8.57
CA ILE A 36 -2.51 5.93 -8.68
C ILE A 36 -3.01 5.73 -10.11
N LYS A 37 -2.30 6.27 -11.12
CA LYS A 37 -2.68 6.11 -12.53
C LYS A 37 -2.70 4.64 -12.97
N SER A 38 -1.72 3.87 -12.52
CA SER A 38 -1.64 2.44 -12.84
C SER A 38 -2.71 1.63 -12.08
N ILE A 39 -3.00 1.98 -10.82
CA ILE A 39 -4.12 1.43 -10.04
C ILE A 39 -5.45 1.69 -10.75
N HIS A 40 -5.70 2.91 -11.22
CA HIS A 40 -6.91 3.27 -11.96
C HIS A 40 -7.11 2.36 -13.19
N TYR A 41 -6.04 2.13 -13.94
CA TYR A 41 -6.04 1.22 -15.08
C TYR A 41 -6.45 -0.20 -14.69
N PHE A 42 -5.79 -0.79 -13.69
CA PHE A 42 -6.10 -2.15 -13.23
C PHE A 42 -7.52 -2.27 -12.65
N HIS A 43 -7.94 -1.28 -11.84
CA HIS A 43 -9.27 -1.25 -11.27
C HIS A 43 -10.35 -1.22 -12.35
N THR A 44 -10.17 -0.37 -13.37
CA THR A 44 -11.08 -0.28 -14.51
C THR A 44 -11.12 -1.60 -15.28
N LYS A 45 -9.98 -2.26 -15.51
CA LYS A 45 -9.92 -3.58 -16.18
C LYS A 45 -10.68 -4.65 -15.42
N ILE A 46 -10.56 -4.68 -14.09
CA ILE A 46 -11.33 -5.61 -13.25
C ILE A 46 -12.83 -5.31 -13.34
N ILE A 47 -13.24 -4.04 -13.25
CA ILE A 47 -14.65 -3.65 -13.39
C ILE A 47 -15.20 -4.04 -14.77
N GLU A 48 -14.49 -3.74 -15.85
CA GLU A 48 -14.88 -4.09 -17.22
C GLU A 48 -15.10 -5.60 -17.36
N HIS A 49 -14.20 -6.41 -16.79
CA HIS A 49 -14.33 -7.87 -16.77
C HIS A 49 -15.58 -8.32 -16.01
N LEU A 50 -15.77 -7.80 -14.80
CA LEU A 50 -16.88 -8.19 -13.92
C LEU A 50 -18.26 -7.71 -14.41
N LYS A 51 -18.32 -6.63 -15.21
CA LYS A 51 -19.53 -6.10 -15.85
C LYS A 51 -20.13 -7.03 -16.89
N THR A 52 -19.36 -8.01 -17.39
CA THR A 52 -19.90 -9.05 -18.28
C THR A 52 -20.89 -9.99 -17.57
N GLY A 53 -20.97 -9.95 -16.23
CA GLY A 53 -21.94 -10.69 -15.41
C GLY A 53 -23.27 -9.95 -15.17
N LYS A 54 -24.27 -10.66 -14.61
CA LYS A 54 -25.66 -10.17 -14.41
C LYS A 54 -25.84 -9.02 -13.39
N LYS A 55 -24.80 -8.63 -12.66
CA LYS A 55 -24.85 -7.56 -11.66
C LYS A 55 -23.57 -6.72 -11.74
N GLU A 56 -23.73 -5.43 -12.01
CA GLU A 56 -22.61 -4.50 -12.01
C GLU A 56 -22.02 -4.39 -10.60
N PRO A 57 -20.69 -4.50 -10.45
CA PRO A 57 -20.06 -4.25 -9.18
C PRO A 57 -20.12 -2.76 -8.82
N ALA A 58 -20.62 -2.45 -7.63
CA ALA A 58 -20.61 -1.11 -7.06
C ALA A 58 -19.33 -0.88 -6.26
N HIS A 59 -18.19 -0.79 -6.95
CA HIS A 59 -16.90 -0.47 -6.35
C HIS A 59 -16.56 0.99 -6.65
N ASN A 60 -16.19 1.75 -5.62
CA ASN A 60 -15.77 3.13 -5.78
C ASN A 60 -14.24 3.22 -5.75
N GLU A 61 -13.65 3.82 -6.76
CA GLU A 61 -12.22 4.10 -6.82
C GLU A 61 -11.76 4.98 -5.64
N ASP A 62 -12.60 5.92 -5.19
CA ASP A 62 -12.28 6.76 -4.04
C ASP A 62 -12.05 5.92 -2.78
N ASP A 63 -12.82 4.84 -2.58
CA ASP A 63 -12.67 3.96 -1.42
C ASP A 63 -11.34 3.20 -1.47
N LEU A 64 -10.93 2.75 -2.67
CA LEU A 64 -9.62 2.14 -2.90
C LEU A 64 -8.47 3.11 -2.62
N LEU A 65 -8.56 4.34 -3.12
CA LEU A 65 -7.52 5.36 -2.93
C LEU A 65 -7.45 5.85 -1.47
N ASN A 66 -8.60 5.96 -0.80
CA ASN A 66 -8.67 6.27 0.63
C ASN A 66 -8.06 5.14 1.47
N TRP A 67 -8.34 3.89 1.13
CA TRP A 67 -7.71 2.74 1.78
C TRP A 67 -6.19 2.76 1.58
N LEU A 68 -5.70 2.93 0.36
CA LEU A 68 -4.27 3.01 0.06
C LEU A 68 -3.59 4.14 0.85
N SER A 69 -4.22 5.32 0.92
CA SER A 69 -3.72 6.46 1.69
C SER A 69 -3.63 6.13 3.19
N SER A 70 -4.57 5.36 3.72
CA SER A 70 -4.52 4.88 5.11
C SER A 70 -3.39 3.87 5.35
N VAL A 71 -3.02 3.07 4.35
CA VAL A 71 -1.87 2.15 4.44
C VAL A 71 -0.54 2.93 4.45
N ILE A 72 -0.43 4.01 3.67
CA ILE A 72 0.83 4.74 3.51
C ILE A 72 1.08 5.75 4.64
N ILE A 73 0.12 6.64 4.91
CA ILE A 73 0.34 7.87 5.70
C ILE A 73 -0.39 7.85 7.05
N LYS A 74 -1.63 7.36 7.08
CA LYS A 74 -2.51 7.41 8.25
C LYS A 74 -3.01 6.02 8.61
N PRO A 75 -2.12 5.15 9.08
CA PRO A 75 -2.52 3.83 9.52
C PRO A 75 -3.44 3.98 10.75
N LYS A 76 -4.39 3.04 10.90
CA LYS A 76 -5.25 2.99 12.09
C LYS A 76 -4.40 2.99 13.37
N PRO A 77 -4.92 3.48 14.52
CA PRO A 77 -4.17 3.42 15.77
C PRO A 77 -3.61 2.02 16.04
N GLY A 78 -2.29 1.93 16.31
CA GLY A 78 -1.60 0.66 16.48
C GLY A 78 -1.05 0.03 15.21
N ASN A 79 -1.18 0.67 14.04
CA ASN A 79 -0.58 0.22 12.79
C ASN A 79 0.64 1.09 12.39
N PHE A 80 1.62 0.49 11.68
CA PHE A 80 2.88 1.12 11.30
C PHE A 80 2.73 1.99 10.03
N PRO A 81 3.09 3.29 10.05
CA PRO A 81 3.04 4.13 8.85
C PRO A 81 4.25 3.86 7.96
N LEU A 82 4.08 3.91 6.65
CA LEU A 82 5.21 3.84 5.72
C LEU A 82 6.01 5.14 5.69
N ILE A 83 5.30 6.27 5.77
CA ILE A 83 5.87 7.61 5.82
C ILE A 83 5.02 8.47 6.74
N GLY A 84 5.64 9.08 7.74
CA GLY A 84 4.94 10.01 8.61
C GLY A 84 5.33 9.89 10.07
N PRO A 85 4.72 10.73 10.91
CA PRO A 85 4.94 10.68 12.35
C PRO A 85 4.32 9.42 12.94
N MET A 86 4.91 8.93 14.03
CA MET A 86 4.34 7.87 14.85
C MET A 86 4.65 8.07 16.32
N LYS A 87 3.76 7.56 17.17
CA LYS A 87 3.97 7.55 18.61
C LYS A 87 4.97 6.48 18.99
N ILE A 88 5.90 6.83 19.88
CA ILE A 88 6.96 5.96 20.39
C ILE A 88 6.97 5.99 21.91
N ASN A 89 7.55 4.96 22.50
CA ASN A 89 7.75 4.89 23.95
C ASN A 89 9.13 5.46 24.30
N GLY A 90 9.15 6.72 24.73
CA GLY A 90 10.40 7.42 25.04
C GLY A 90 11.29 7.55 23.80
N LYS A 91 12.45 6.86 23.83
CA LYS A 91 13.46 6.89 22.75
C LYS A 91 13.61 5.57 22.00
N LEU A 92 12.79 4.57 22.30
CA LEU A 92 12.87 3.27 21.64
C LEU A 92 12.37 3.37 20.21
N ALA A 93 13.11 2.80 19.27
CA ALA A 93 12.63 2.65 17.91
C ALA A 93 11.42 1.69 17.89
N PRO A 94 10.54 1.78 16.88
CA PRO A 94 9.30 1.01 16.83
C PRO A 94 9.46 -0.52 16.87
N TRP A 95 10.61 -1.02 16.40
CA TRP A 95 10.98 -2.44 16.42
C TRP A 95 11.73 -2.86 17.69
N GLU A 96 12.19 -1.90 18.50
CA GLU A 96 12.87 -2.16 19.79
C GLU A 96 11.85 -2.22 20.94
N ASP A 97 10.69 -1.60 20.76
CA ASP A 97 9.63 -1.59 21.76
C ASP A 97 8.70 -2.80 21.63
N VAL A 98 8.95 -3.81 22.48
CA VAL A 98 8.12 -5.03 22.58
C VAL A 98 6.68 -4.76 23.01
N THR A 99 6.39 -3.60 23.60
CA THR A 99 5.02 -3.19 23.98
C THR A 99 4.29 -2.50 22.83
N ASN A 100 5.04 -1.90 21.90
CA ASN A 100 4.51 -1.26 20.70
C ASN A 100 4.31 -2.29 19.59
N LYS A 101 3.07 -2.78 19.46
CA LYS A 101 2.69 -3.76 18.43
C LYS A 101 2.64 -3.18 17.01
N ALA A 102 2.93 -1.89 16.81
CA ALA A 102 2.86 -1.28 15.49
C ALA A 102 3.76 -2.00 14.49
N PHE A 103 5.00 -2.33 14.84
CA PHE A 103 5.88 -3.06 13.92
C PHE A 103 5.29 -4.43 13.51
N ASN A 104 4.64 -5.13 14.45
CA ASN A 104 3.96 -6.41 14.17
C ASN A 104 2.70 -6.28 13.31
N SER A 105 2.22 -5.05 13.07
CA SER A 105 1.10 -4.78 12.16
C SER A 105 1.50 -4.71 10.68
N LEU A 106 2.81 -4.79 10.38
CA LEU A 106 3.28 -4.83 9.00
C LEU A 106 2.66 -6.03 8.28
N LYS A 107 2.26 -5.78 7.04
CA LYS A 107 1.52 -6.70 6.17
C LYS A 107 2.28 -6.77 4.84
N PRO A 108 2.05 -7.80 4.01
CA PRO A 108 2.66 -7.88 2.68
C PRO A 108 2.50 -6.60 1.84
N ILE A 109 1.35 -5.94 1.90
CA ILE A 109 1.12 -4.65 1.21
C ILE A 109 2.08 -3.55 1.65
N HIS A 110 2.45 -3.50 2.93
CA HIS A 110 3.43 -2.53 3.44
C HIS A 110 4.82 -2.81 2.85
N LEU A 111 5.21 -4.08 2.77
CA LEU A 111 6.51 -4.47 2.19
C LEU A 111 6.57 -4.17 0.69
N GLN A 112 5.50 -4.49 -0.05
CA GLN A 112 5.43 -4.20 -1.49
C GLN A 112 5.53 -2.68 -1.76
N LEU A 113 4.84 -1.86 -0.98
CA LEU A 113 4.90 -0.41 -1.11
C LEU A 113 6.27 0.15 -0.72
N ILE A 114 6.90 -0.38 0.35
CA ILE A 114 8.28 -0.02 0.70
C ILE A 114 9.21 -0.33 -0.46
N LYS A 115 9.14 -1.54 -1.02
CA LYS A 115 9.92 -1.95 -2.19
C LYS A 115 9.74 -0.97 -3.34
N PHE A 116 8.49 -0.68 -3.73
CA PHE A 116 8.17 0.26 -4.80
C PHE A 116 8.76 1.65 -4.59
N PHE A 117 8.59 2.22 -3.39
CA PHE A 117 9.10 3.56 -3.09
C PHE A 117 10.63 3.60 -2.93
N SER A 118 11.28 2.45 -2.68
CA SER A 118 12.74 2.34 -2.54
C SER A 118 13.43 2.15 -3.90
N GLU A 119 12.89 1.28 -4.75
CA GLU A 119 13.47 0.88 -6.04
C GLU A 119 13.08 1.82 -7.19
N GLY A 120 11.97 2.55 -7.06
CA GLY A 120 11.46 3.46 -8.09
C GLY A 120 10.55 2.79 -9.13
N ASP A 121 10.17 3.53 -10.18
CA ASP A 121 9.10 3.16 -11.11
C ASP A 121 9.56 2.47 -12.40
N THR A 122 10.37 1.41 -12.30
CA THR A 122 10.53 0.53 -13.47
C THR A 122 9.14 0.01 -13.90
N ARG A 123 8.96 -0.27 -15.19
CA ARG A 123 7.66 -0.72 -15.73
C ARG A 123 7.15 -1.92 -14.93
N ASP A 124 8.00 -2.91 -14.73
CA ASP A 124 7.65 -4.15 -14.04
C ASP A 124 7.27 -3.89 -12.57
N ASN A 125 8.01 -3.03 -11.87
CA ASN A 125 7.72 -2.72 -10.46
C ASN A 125 6.42 -1.91 -10.30
N LEU A 126 6.15 -0.98 -11.21
CA LEU A 126 4.89 -0.24 -11.22
C LEU A 126 3.70 -1.16 -11.51
N GLU A 127 3.84 -2.05 -12.49
CA GLU A 127 2.82 -3.01 -12.88
C GLU A 127 2.53 -4.01 -11.75
N GLU A 128 3.58 -4.64 -11.20
CA GLU A 128 3.53 -5.58 -10.07
C GLU A 128 2.87 -4.92 -8.86
N THR A 129 3.35 -3.74 -8.46
CA THR A 129 2.85 -3.05 -7.26
C THR A 129 1.41 -2.61 -7.45
N SER A 130 1.02 -2.08 -8.60
CA SER A 130 -0.37 -1.71 -8.84
C SER A 130 -1.32 -2.90 -8.84
N ALA A 131 -0.94 -4.00 -9.50
CA ALA A 131 -1.72 -5.23 -9.48
C ALA A 131 -1.85 -5.76 -8.05
N PHE A 132 -0.76 -5.77 -7.27
CA PHE A 132 -0.76 -6.21 -5.88
C PHE A 132 -1.67 -5.33 -5.00
N VAL A 133 -1.62 -4.00 -5.15
CA VAL A 133 -2.48 -3.06 -4.40
C VAL A 133 -3.96 -3.32 -4.70
N VAL A 134 -4.33 -3.39 -5.98
CA VAL A 134 -5.72 -3.57 -6.39
C VAL A 134 -6.24 -4.94 -5.94
N THR A 135 -5.50 -6.01 -6.18
CA THR A 135 -5.91 -7.37 -5.78
C THR A 135 -6.04 -7.52 -4.27
N THR A 136 -5.12 -6.92 -3.50
CA THR A 136 -5.22 -6.90 -2.03
C THR A 136 -6.50 -6.22 -1.56
N TRP A 137 -6.86 -5.07 -2.14
CA TRP A 137 -8.09 -4.35 -1.78
C TRP A 137 -9.35 -5.16 -2.12
N TYR A 138 -9.41 -5.73 -3.32
CA TYR A 138 -10.53 -6.60 -3.71
C TYR A 138 -10.66 -7.82 -2.80
N GLN A 139 -9.55 -8.46 -2.45
CA GLN A 139 -9.55 -9.59 -1.53
C GLN A 139 -10.08 -9.21 -0.14
N GLU A 140 -9.73 -8.03 0.37
CA GLU A 140 -10.11 -7.57 1.72
C GLU A 140 -11.57 -7.08 1.78
N PHE A 141 -12.04 -6.31 0.79
CA PHE A 141 -13.34 -5.63 0.86
C PHE A 141 -14.40 -6.19 -0.08
N HIS A 142 -14.00 -6.90 -1.13
CA HIS A 142 -14.89 -7.43 -2.17
C HIS A 142 -14.58 -8.90 -2.52
N PRO A 143 -14.51 -9.82 -1.53
CA PRO A 143 -14.00 -11.18 -1.74
C PRO A 143 -14.82 -12.01 -2.74
N ILE A 144 -16.12 -11.73 -2.89
CA ILE A 144 -16.98 -12.39 -3.89
C ILE A 144 -16.59 -11.98 -5.31
N ASP A 145 -16.38 -10.68 -5.54
CA ASP A 145 -15.97 -10.16 -6.84
C ASP A 145 -14.53 -10.55 -7.17
N PHE A 146 -13.65 -10.60 -6.15
CA PHE A 146 -12.30 -11.13 -6.28
C PHE A 146 -12.31 -12.61 -6.71
N ALA A 147 -13.11 -13.46 -6.05
CA ALA A 147 -13.22 -14.86 -6.41
C ALA A 147 -13.79 -15.05 -7.83
N ARG A 148 -14.77 -14.22 -8.23
CA ARG A 148 -15.31 -14.22 -9.60
C ARG A 148 -14.24 -13.88 -10.63
N TYR A 149 -13.48 -12.81 -10.40
CA TYR A 149 -12.37 -12.41 -11.27
C TYR A 149 -11.31 -13.52 -11.43
N LEU A 150 -10.97 -14.25 -10.36
CA LEU A 150 -10.01 -15.35 -10.43
C LEU A 150 -10.56 -16.56 -11.19
N ASN A 151 -11.81 -16.97 -10.90
CA ASN A 151 -12.42 -18.15 -11.51
C ASN A 151 -12.59 -17.99 -13.03
N GLU A 152 -12.90 -16.79 -13.50
CA GLU A 152 -13.04 -16.51 -14.94
C GLU A 152 -11.68 -16.49 -15.65
N ASN A 153 -10.60 -16.08 -14.98
CA ASN A 153 -9.24 -16.15 -15.54
C ASN A 153 -8.63 -17.56 -15.55
N CYS A 154 -9.01 -18.44 -14.61
CA CYS A 154 -8.56 -19.84 -14.60
C CYS A 154 -9.19 -20.71 -15.71
N MET A 155 -10.33 -20.30 -16.29
CA MET A 155 -10.95 -21.04 -17.40
C MET A 155 -10.28 -20.80 -18.77
N TYR A 156 -9.42 -19.78 -18.89
CA TYR A 156 -8.73 -19.45 -20.16
C TYR A 156 -7.27 -19.89 -20.22
N THR A 157 -6.76 -20.58 -19.21
CA THR A 157 -5.38 -21.10 -19.14
C THR A 157 -5.27 -22.63 -19.13
N SER A 158 -6.33 -23.34 -19.55
CA SER A 158 -6.33 -24.80 -19.74
C SER A 158 -6.22 -25.20 -21.21
#